data_AF-A0A4Y2GMN1-F1
#
_entry.id   AF-A0A4Y2GMN1-F1
#
_cell.length_a   1.000
_cell.length_b   1.000
_cell.length_c   1.000
_cell.angle_alpha   90.00
_cell.angle_beta   90.00
_cell.angle_gamma   90.00
#
_symmetry.space_group_name_H-M   'P 1'
#
loop_
_entity.id
_entity.type
_entity.pdbx_description
1 polymer ?
#
loop_
_entity_poly.entity_id
_entity_poly.type
_entity_poly.pdbx_seq_one_letter_code
_entity_poly.pdbx_strand_id
1 'polypeptide(L)'
;MYLQKYVKEDTGKKLSLILDCRTRWNSLLAMIEIFHKLKVCIDKALIDIGSDTTFSDLEWSKIKDLIESLQPFKLAVEALCRKDSALLTAETTLKFVLEKLVTQDTMLSAELSEALRVRKKEEKERRTVVKGILIYLQNPKNMMMIHLLCQKKSYATGNEKYLRKSYSR
;
A
#
# COMPACT_ATOMS: atom_id res chain seq x y z
N MET A 1 -21.21 18.98 24.12
CA MET A 1 -20.30 18.15 23.28
C MET A 1 -18.97 18.88 23.16
N TYR A 2 -18.06 18.65 24.12
CA TYR A 2 -16.87 19.47 24.37
C TYR A 2 -15.94 19.60 23.16
N LEU A 3 -15.72 18.51 22.41
CA LEU A 3 -14.88 18.54 21.20
C LEU A 3 -15.42 19.48 20.11
N GLN A 4 -16.74 19.48 19.86
CA GLN A 4 -17.33 20.30 18.79
C GLN A 4 -17.25 21.81 19.06
N LYS A 5 -17.08 22.20 20.33
CA LYS A 5 -16.81 23.59 20.70
C LYS A 5 -15.46 24.01 20.14
N TYR A 6 -14.40 23.29 20.49
CA TYR A 6 -13.04 23.56 20.03
C TYR A 6 -12.87 23.47 18.52
N VAL A 7 -13.50 22.49 17.88
CA VAL A 7 -13.44 22.34 16.42
C VAL A 7 -14.05 23.52 15.68
N LYS A 8 -15.18 24.06 16.19
CA LYS A 8 -15.79 25.24 15.58
C LYS A 8 -14.96 26.50 15.79
N GLU A 9 -14.37 26.65 16.97
CA GLU A 9 -13.49 27.78 17.30
C GLU A 9 -12.24 27.78 16.43
N ASP A 10 -11.64 26.61 16.21
CA ASP A 10 -10.39 26.46 15.46
C ASP A 10 -10.58 26.46 13.93
N THR A 11 -11.60 25.76 13.43
CA THR A 11 -11.76 25.52 11.98
C THR A 11 -12.92 26.30 11.34
N GLY A 12 -13.76 26.99 12.14
CA GLY A 12 -14.95 27.73 11.67
C GLY A 12 -16.07 26.83 11.13
N LYS A 13 -15.90 25.50 11.16
CA LYS A 13 -16.84 24.50 10.64
C LYS A 13 -16.99 23.37 11.66
N LYS A 14 -18.11 22.64 11.61
CA LYS A 14 -18.27 21.40 12.37
C LYS A 14 -17.54 20.27 11.64
N LEU A 15 -16.40 19.83 12.15
CA LEU A 15 -15.77 18.56 11.78
C LEU A 15 -16.02 17.53 12.88
N SER A 16 -16.51 16.35 12.52
CA SER A 16 -16.68 15.23 13.44
C SER A 16 -15.61 14.17 13.21
N LEU A 17 -15.17 13.51 14.28
CA LEU A 17 -14.37 12.30 14.17
C LEU A 17 -15.16 11.25 13.38
N ILE A 18 -14.46 10.56 12.47
CA ILE A 18 -15.00 9.36 11.81
C ILE A 18 -14.74 8.20 12.76
N LEU A 19 -15.75 7.37 13.00
CA LEU A 19 -15.61 6.14 13.78
C LEU A 19 -15.28 4.96 12.86
N ASP A 20 -14.76 3.89 13.47
CA ASP A 20 -14.45 2.65 12.77
C ASP A 20 -15.62 2.22 11.87
N CYS A 21 -15.34 2.06 10.57
CA CYS A 21 -16.28 1.43 9.67
C CYS A 21 -15.67 0.15 9.11
N ARG A 22 -16.46 -0.93 9.18
CA ARG A 22 -16.00 -2.33 9.04
C ARG A 22 -15.34 -2.69 7.71
N THR A 23 -15.57 -1.94 6.63
CA THR A 23 -15.58 -2.57 5.29
C THR A 23 -14.57 -2.04 4.28
N ARG A 24 -13.86 -0.92 4.51
CA ARG A 24 -12.93 -0.39 3.50
C ARG A 24 -11.67 0.20 4.13
N TRP A 25 -10.51 -0.28 3.68
CA TRP A 25 -9.19 0.20 4.11
C TRP A 25 -8.99 1.72 3.86
N ASN A 26 -9.62 2.30 2.81
CA ASN A 26 -9.65 3.76 2.59
C ASN A 26 -10.27 4.53 3.75
N SER A 27 -11.16 3.89 4.51
CA SER A 27 -11.79 4.52 5.65
C SER A 27 -10.86 4.64 6.85
N LEU A 28 -9.90 3.71 7.01
CA LEU A 28 -8.87 3.81 8.04
C LEU A 28 -8.06 5.10 7.84
N LEU A 29 -7.56 5.33 6.62
CA LEU A 29 -6.80 6.54 6.29
C LEU A 29 -7.61 7.81 6.57
N ALA A 30 -8.85 7.89 6.08
CA ALA A 30 -9.71 9.04 6.33
C ALA A 30 -9.97 9.30 7.83
N MET A 31 -10.10 8.22 8.61
CA MET A 31 -10.29 8.28 10.06
C MET A 31 -9.06 8.85 10.76
N ILE A 32 -7.87 8.29 10.49
CA ILE A 32 -6.63 8.74 11.14
C ILE A 32 -6.23 10.15 10.69
N GLU A 33 -6.54 10.55 9.45
CA GLU A 33 -6.33 11.92 8.96
C GLU A 33 -7.15 12.94 9.74
N ILE A 34 -8.44 12.68 9.93
CA ILE A 34 -9.32 13.58 10.70
C ILE A 34 -8.92 13.58 12.17
N PHE A 35 -8.57 12.42 12.72
CA PHE A 35 -8.10 12.32 14.10
C PHE A 35 -6.84 13.16 14.32
N HIS A 36 -5.82 12.99 13.48
CA HIS A 36 -4.58 13.76 13.55
C HIS A 36 -4.80 15.27 13.30
N LYS A 37 -5.71 15.63 12.39
CA LYS A 37 -6.09 17.03 12.13
C LYS A 37 -6.71 17.69 13.36
N LEU A 38 -7.46 16.95 14.16
CA LEU A 38 -8.14 17.46 15.34
C LEU A 38 -7.33 17.32 16.64
N LYS A 39 -6.04 16.94 16.57
CA LYS A 39 -5.21 16.66 17.76
C LYS A 39 -5.30 17.71 18.86
N VAL A 40 -5.17 18.99 18.51
CA VAL A 40 -5.23 20.11 19.48
C VAL A 40 -6.62 20.25 20.11
N CYS A 41 -7.67 20.03 19.33
CA CYS A 41 -9.04 20.05 19.83
C CYS A 41 -9.33 18.86 20.74
N ILE A 42 -8.73 17.70 20.45
CA ILE A 42 -8.81 16.49 21.26
C ILE A 42 -8.10 16.74 22.59
N ASP A 43 -6.87 17.24 22.59
CA ASP A 43 -6.11 17.52 23.81
C ASP A 43 -6.85 18.51 24.73
N LYS A 44 -7.38 19.61 24.18
CA LYS A 44 -8.21 20.57 24.94
C LYS A 44 -9.46 19.92 25.51
N ALA A 45 -10.14 19.09 24.73
CA ALA A 45 -11.33 18.38 25.19
C ALA A 45 -11.02 17.34 26.28
N LEU A 46 -9.85 16.70 26.24
CA LEU A 46 -9.38 15.75 27.27
C LEU A 46 -9.04 16.46 28.58
N ILE A 47 -8.41 17.64 28.50
CA ILE A 47 -8.14 18.50 29.67
C ILE A 47 -9.45 18.94 30.33
N ASP A 48 -10.43 19.40 29.54
CA ASP A 48 -11.73 19.87 30.05
C ASP A 48 -12.52 18.80 30.82
N ILE A 49 -12.42 17.53 30.41
CA ILE A 49 -13.10 16.43 31.07
C ILE A 49 -12.28 15.84 32.22
N GLY A 50 -11.10 16.37 32.50
CA GLY A 50 -10.18 15.87 33.53
C GLY A 50 -9.64 14.47 33.25
N SER A 51 -9.46 14.11 31.97
CA SER A 51 -8.91 12.82 31.58
C SER A 51 -7.38 12.83 31.63
N ASP A 52 -6.79 11.84 32.29
CA ASP A 52 -5.33 11.62 32.30
C ASP A 52 -4.81 11.05 30.95
N THR A 53 -5.72 10.61 30.08
CA THR A 53 -5.35 10.11 28.75
C THR A 53 -4.81 11.25 27.90
N THR A 54 -3.57 11.13 27.45
CA THR A 54 -2.91 12.05 26.53
C THR A 54 -2.08 11.26 25.52
N PHE A 55 -1.87 11.84 24.34
CA PHE A 55 -0.97 11.29 23.33
C PHE A 55 0.36 12.03 23.39
N SER A 56 1.44 11.27 23.49
CA SER A 56 2.80 11.79 23.39
C SER A 56 3.13 12.26 21.98
N ASP A 57 4.15 13.13 21.86
CA ASP A 57 4.66 13.57 20.55
C ASP A 57 5.13 12.39 19.69
N LEU A 58 5.66 11.33 20.32
CA LEU A 58 6.07 10.11 19.64
C LEU A 58 4.88 9.37 19.04
N GLU A 59 3.76 9.26 19.76
CA GLU A 59 2.54 8.64 19.26
C GLU A 59 1.93 9.45 18.12
N TRP A 60 1.91 10.79 18.24
CA TRP A 60 1.49 11.65 17.15
C TRP A 60 2.37 11.51 15.91
N SER A 61 3.70 11.39 16.09
CA SER A 61 4.63 11.13 14.99
C SER A 61 4.33 9.80 14.31
N LYS A 62 4.09 8.72 15.06
CA LYS A 62 3.72 7.42 14.49
C LYS A 62 2.42 7.45 13.70
N ILE A 63 1.41 8.20 14.19
CA ILE A 63 0.15 8.39 13.45
C ILE A 63 0.40 9.15 12.15
N LYS A 64 1.26 10.18 12.18
CA LYS A 64 1.66 10.92 10.99
C LYS A 64 2.38 10.03 9.97
N ASP A 65 3.35 9.23 10.42
CA ASP A 65 4.09 8.29 9.58
C ASP A 65 3.14 7.27 8.92
N LEU A 66 2.13 6.81 9.66
CA LEU A 66 1.08 5.93 9.15
C LEU A 66 0.22 6.61 8.07
N ILE A 67 -0.20 7.86 8.29
CA ILE A 67 -0.96 8.64 7.31
C ILE A 67 -0.14 8.77 6.02
N GLU A 68 1.12 9.21 6.14
CA GLU A 68 2.00 9.44 5.00
C GLU A 68 2.25 8.13 4.24
N SER A 69 2.50 7.03 4.94
CA SER A 69 2.73 5.71 4.33
C SER A 69 1.51 5.18 3.58
N LEU A 70 0.29 5.48 4.05
CA LEU A 70 -0.95 5.00 3.43
C LEU A 70 -1.46 5.90 2.27
N GLN A 71 -1.08 7.18 2.23
CA GLN A 71 -1.43 8.10 1.15
C GLN A 71 -1.14 7.57 -0.27
N PRO A 72 0.06 7.07 -0.60
CA PRO A 72 0.34 6.57 -1.94
C PRO A 72 -0.55 5.38 -2.32
N PHE A 73 -0.97 4.55 -1.35
CA PHE A 73 -1.89 3.45 -1.62
C PHE A 73 -3.28 3.96 -1.99
N LYS A 74 -3.79 5.00 -1.32
CA LYS A 74 -5.10 5.61 -1.65
C LYS A 74 -5.14 6.03 -3.11
N LEU A 75 -4.15 6.82 -3.52
CA LEU A 75 -4.00 7.26 -4.90
C LEU A 75 -3.85 6.09 -5.87
N ALA A 76 -3.11 5.06 -5.48
CA ALA A 76 -2.93 3.88 -6.30
C ALA A 76 -4.25 3.12 -6.54
N VAL A 77 -5.04 2.92 -5.51
CA VAL A 77 -6.34 2.23 -5.67
C VAL A 77 -7.32 3.10 -6.43
N GLU A 78 -7.36 4.41 -6.18
CA GLU A 78 -8.17 5.33 -6.98
C GLU A 78 -7.81 5.24 -8.47
N ALA A 79 -6.52 5.22 -8.81
CA ALA A 79 -6.05 5.05 -10.19
C ALA A 79 -6.42 3.68 -10.78
N LEU A 80 -6.24 2.61 -10.02
CA LEU A 80 -6.52 1.23 -10.45
C LEU A 80 -8.01 0.94 -10.64
N CYS A 81 -8.87 1.60 -9.86
CA CYS A 81 -10.32 1.46 -9.94
C CYS A 81 -10.97 2.27 -11.08
N ARG A 82 -10.21 3.07 -11.83
CA ARG A 82 -10.74 3.79 -13.00
C ARG A 82 -11.09 2.80 -14.12
N LYS A 83 -12.14 3.11 -14.88
CA LYS A 83 -12.60 2.27 -16.01
C LYS A 83 -11.56 2.12 -17.13
N ASP A 84 -10.68 3.09 -17.29
CA ASP A 84 -9.60 3.13 -18.28
C ASP A 84 -8.28 2.53 -17.77
N SER A 85 -8.28 1.94 -16.57
CA SER A 85 -7.10 1.29 -16.00
C SER A 85 -6.70 0.06 -16.84
N ALA A 86 -5.47 0.10 -17.36
CA ALA A 86 -4.85 -1.00 -18.08
C ALA A 86 -3.70 -1.62 -17.27
N LEU A 87 -3.16 -2.76 -17.72
CA LEU A 87 -2.03 -3.39 -17.04
C LEU A 87 -0.80 -2.46 -16.92
N LEU A 88 -0.57 -1.61 -17.94
CA LEU A 88 0.49 -0.61 -17.90
C LEU A 88 0.23 0.42 -16.79
N THR A 89 -1.01 0.89 -16.63
CA THR A 89 -1.42 1.74 -15.51
C THR A 89 -1.06 1.08 -14.19
N ALA A 90 -1.43 -0.19 -14.01
CA ALA A 90 -1.10 -0.93 -12.80
C ALA A 90 0.42 -1.03 -12.52
N GLU A 91 1.23 -1.30 -13.53
CA GLU A 91 2.69 -1.36 -13.38
C GLU A 91 3.28 -0.01 -12.99
N THR A 92 2.82 1.09 -13.61
CA THR A 92 3.24 2.46 -13.27
C THR A 92 2.78 2.88 -11.88
N THR A 93 1.54 2.56 -11.50
CA THR A 93 0.96 2.84 -10.19
C THR A 93 1.73 2.12 -9.08
N LEU A 94 2.07 0.84 -9.25
CA LEU A 94 2.89 0.11 -8.29
C LEU A 94 4.29 0.71 -8.15
N LYS A 95 4.88 1.17 -9.26
CA LYS A 95 6.17 1.86 -9.24
C LYS A 95 6.08 3.17 -8.45
N PHE A 96 5.04 3.97 -8.69
CA PHE A 96 4.75 5.20 -7.96
C PHE A 96 4.66 4.95 -6.45
N VAL A 97 3.91 3.93 -6.00
CA VAL A 97 3.80 3.60 -4.56
C VAL A 97 5.16 3.28 -3.96
N LEU A 98 5.95 2.45 -4.62
CA LEU A 98 7.29 2.08 -4.15
C LEU A 98 8.22 3.28 -4.06
N GLU A 99 8.23 4.15 -5.06
CA GLU A 99 9.03 5.37 -5.06
C GLU A 99 8.64 6.29 -3.89
N LYS A 100 7.33 6.44 -3.62
CA LYS A 100 6.84 7.25 -2.48
C LYS A 100 7.22 6.68 -1.12
N LEU A 101 7.09 5.37 -0.92
CA LEU A 101 7.45 4.72 0.34
C LEU A 101 8.97 4.79 0.62
N VAL A 102 9.80 4.63 -0.42
CA VAL A 102 11.25 4.78 -0.29
C VAL A 102 11.63 6.22 0.06
N THR A 103 10.94 7.21 -0.51
CA THR A 103 11.22 8.64 -0.23
C THR A 103 10.92 9.02 1.23
N GLN A 104 9.99 8.32 1.88
CA GLN A 104 9.60 8.62 3.27
C GLN A 104 10.64 8.20 4.30
N ASP A 105 11.48 7.21 3.99
CA ASP A 105 12.58 6.73 4.84
C ASP A 105 12.20 6.48 6.31
N THR A 106 10.99 5.96 6.53
CA THR A 106 10.53 5.52 7.87
C THR A 106 10.63 4.01 7.97
N MET A 107 10.70 3.48 9.20
CA MET A 107 10.68 2.03 9.43
C MET A 107 9.42 1.38 8.82
N LEU A 108 8.26 2.02 9.01
CA LEU A 108 6.99 1.53 8.46
C LEU A 108 6.99 1.53 6.92
N SER A 109 7.47 2.62 6.30
CA SER A 109 7.49 2.71 4.84
C SER A 109 8.50 1.74 4.22
N ALA A 110 9.62 1.47 4.91
CA ALA A 110 10.58 0.44 4.53
C ALA A 110 9.95 -0.97 4.55
N GLU A 111 9.30 -1.34 5.65
CA GLU A 111 8.61 -2.63 5.79
C GLU A 111 7.53 -2.84 4.73
N LEU A 112 6.69 -1.81 4.50
CA LEU A 112 5.67 -1.84 3.46
C LEU A 112 6.28 -1.97 2.05
N SER A 113 7.36 -1.23 1.78
CA SER A 113 8.05 -1.28 0.49
C SER A 113 8.61 -2.68 0.23
N GLU A 114 9.17 -3.33 1.25
CA GLU A 114 9.75 -4.66 1.13
C GLU A 114 8.67 -5.73 0.94
N ALA A 115 7.59 -5.67 1.71
CA ALA A 115 6.44 -6.54 1.54
C ALA A 115 5.89 -6.44 0.09
N LEU A 116 5.78 -5.24 -0.47
CA LEU A 116 5.37 -5.05 -1.86
C LEU A 116 6.37 -5.60 -2.88
N ARG A 117 7.68 -5.42 -2.65
CA ARG A 117 8.73 -5.96 -3.53
C ARG A 117 8.69 -7.48 -3.58
N VAL A 118 8.55 -8.14 -2.43
CA VAL A 118 8.41 -9.60 -2.34
C VAL A 118 7.20 -10.06 -3.15
N ARG A 119 6.04 -9.44 -2.96
CA ARG A 119 4.81 -9.80 -3.69
C ARG A 119 4.93 -9.58 -5.20
N LYS A 120 5.55 -8.47 -5.63
CA LYS A 120 5.84 -8.18 -7.05
C LYS A 120 6.80 -9.21 -7.66
N LYS A 121 7.82 -9.63 -6.90
CA LYS A 121 8.78 -10.67 -7.33
C LYS A 121 8.06 -12.00 -7.55
N GLU A 122 7.27 -12.45 -6.59
CA GLU A 122 6.49 -13.68 -6.72
C GLU A 122 5.52 -13.63 -7.91
N GLU A 123 4.85 -12.50 -8.14
CA GLU A 123 3.96 -12.33 -9.29
C GLU A 123 4.74 -12.49 -10.61
N LYS A 124 5.91 -11.84 -10.70
CA LYS A 124 6.77 -11.91 -11.88
C LYS A 124 7.19 -13.34 -12.19
N GLU A 125 7.49 -14.13 -11.16
CA GLU A 125 7.86 -15.56 -11.28
C GLU A 125 6.68 -16.43 -11.72
N ARG A 126 5.46 -16.14 -11.26
CA ARG A 126 4.25 -16.87 -11.66
C ARG A 126 3.83 -16.55 -13.11
N ARG A 127 3.84 -15.27 -13.47
CA ARG A 127 3.30 -14.75 -14.75
C ARG A 127 4.33 -14.57 -15.86
N THR A 128 5.53 -15.12 -15.73
CA THR A 128 6.65 -14.96 -16.67
C THR A 128 6.26 -15.18 -18.14
N VAL A 129 5.49 -16.24 -18.42
CA VAL A 129 5.04 -16.60 -19.77
C VAL A 129 4.01 -15.59 -20.30
N VAL A 130 3.01 -15.24 -19.48
CA VAL A 130 1.95 -14.28 -19.85
C VAL A 130 2.53 -12.89 -20.07
N LYS A 131 3.48 -12.46 -19.23
CA LYS A 131 4.19 -11.19 -19.40
C LYS A 131 5.05 -11.20 -20.67
N GLY A 132 5.69 -12.32 -21.00
CA GLY A 132 6.41 -12.50 -22.26
C GLY A 132 5.50 -12.37 -23.48
N ILE A 133 4.35 -13.05 -23.48
CA ILE A 133 3.35 -12.98 -24.55
C ILE A 133 2.85 -11.54 -24.73
N LEU A 134 2.51 -10.86 -23.63
CA LEU A 134 2.02 -9.47 -23.71
C LEU A 134 3.05 -8.51 -24.30
N ILE A 135 4.33 -8.62 -23.89
CA ILE A 135 5.42 -7.78 -24.43
C ILE A 135 5.58 -8.01 -25.94
N TYR A 136 5.46 -9.25 -26.40
CA TYR A 136 5.52 -9.57 -27.83
C TYR A 136 4.33 -9.02 -28.61
N LEU A 137 3.12 -9.13 -28.06
CA LEU A 137 1.92 -8.56 -28.67
C LEU A 137 1.98 -7.03 -28.75
N GLN A 138 2.62 -6.38 -27.77
CA GLN A 138 2.85 -4.93 -27.77
C GLN A 138 3.98 -4.49 -28.71
N ASN A 139 5.04 -5.29 -28.84
CA ASN A 139 6.13 -5.03 -29.77
C ASN A 139 6.74 -6.35 -30.28
N PRO A 140 6.46 -6.75 -31.53
CA PRO A 140 6.87 -8.04 -32.09
C PRO A 140 8.39 -8.25 -32.15
N LYS A 141 9.19 -7.17 -32.13
CA LYS A 141 10.66 -7.22 -32.21
C LYS A 141 11.32 -7.82 -30.94
N ASN A 142 10.58 -7.97 -29.84
CA ASN A 142 11.08 -8.53 -28.58
C ASN A 142 10.99 -10.08 -28.48
N MET A 143 10.85 -10.78 -29.61
CA MET A 143 10.62 -12.24 -29.70
C MET A 143 11.61 -13.11 -28.91
N MET A 144 12.86 -12.65 -28.74
CA MET A 144 13.93 -13.40 -28.09
C MET A 144 13.65 -13.70 -26.60
N MET A 145 12.84 -12.89 -25.91
CA MET A 145 12.50 -13.10 -24.50
C MET A 145 11.48 -14.22 -24.27
N ILE A 146 10.55 -14.49 -25.20
CA ILE A 146 9.56 -15.56 -25.02
C ILE A 146 10.24 -16.94 -25.03
N HIS A 147 11.18 -17.14 -25.96
CA HIS A 147 11.85 -18.43 -26.13
C HIS A 147 12.71 -18.81 -24.91
N LEU A 148 13.46 -17.83 -24.36
CA LEU A 148 14.26 -17.98 -23.14
C LEU A 148 13.41 -18.25 -21.89
N LEU A 149 12.24 -17.63 -21.79
CA LEU A 149 11.33 -17.79 -20.64
C LEU A 149 10.57 -19.13 -20.67
N CYS A 150 10.20 -19.62 -21.87
CA CYS A 150 9.66 -20.97 -22.04
C CYS A 150 10.71 -22.04 -21.72
N GLN A 151 11.95 -21.88 -22.16
CA GLN A 151 13.04 -22.81 -21.82
C GLN A 151 13.28 -22.89 -20.30
N LYS A 152 13.38 -21.75 -19.59
CA LYS A 152 13.60 -21.74 -18.13
C LYS A 152 12.53 -22.48 -17.33
N LYS A 153 11.25 -22.44 -17.73
CA LYS A 153 10.19 -23.23 -17.07
C LYS A 153 10.34 -24.73 -17.33
N SER A 154 10.70 -25.13 -18.55
CA SER A 154 10.93 -26.54 -18.90
C SER A 154 12.05 -27.18 -18.06
N TYR A 155 13.15 -26.46 -17.83
CA TYR A 155 14.26 -26.92 -16.98
C TYR A 155 13.89 -27.01 -15.49
N ALA A 156 13.06 -26.09 -14.97
CA ALA A 156 12.59 -26.13 -13.59
C ALA A 156 11.66 -27.33 -13.31
N THR A 157 10.70 -27.60 -14.21
CA THR A 157 9.81 -28.77 -14.10
C THR A 157 10.51 -30.10 -14.41
N GLY A 158 11.61 -30.07 -15.16
CA GLY A 158 12.47 -31.25 -15.39
C GLY A 158 13.18 -31.68 -14.11
N ASN A 159 13.83 -30.75 -13.40
CA ASN A 159 14.60 -31.04 -12.19
C ASN A 159 13.74 -31.56 -11.01
N GLU A 160 12.49 -31.14 -10.86
CA GLU A 160 11.57 -31.72 -9.85
C GLU A 160 11.25 -33.21 -10.12
N LYS A 161 11.15 -33.63 -11.38
CA LYS A 161 10.92 -35.04 -11.74
C LYS A 161 12.14 -35.92 -11.51
N TYR A 162 13.35 -35.37 -11.64
CA TYR A 162 14.59 -36.09 -11.33
C TYR A 162 14.81 -36.21 -9.82
N LEU A 163 14.48 -35.19 -9.02
CA LEU A 163 14.63 -35.25 -7.56
C LEU A 163 13.62 -36.20 -6.88
N ARG A 164 12.38 -36.34 -7.39
CA ARG A 164 11.42 -37.32 -6.85
C ARG A 164 11.79 -38.78 -7.10
N LYS A 165 12.59 -39.09 -8.13
CA LYS A 165 13.05 -40.47 -8.39
C LYS A 165 14.23 -40.90 -7.52
N SER A 166 14.94 -39.95 -6.91
CA SER A 166 16.15 -40.22 -6.10
C SER A 166 15.87 -40.59 -4.65
N TYR A 167 14.64 -40.37 -4.15
CA TYR A 167 14.24 -40.61 -2.76
C TYR A 167 13.22 -41.77 -2.61
N SER A 168 13.16 -42.67 -3.58
CA SER A 168 12.36 -43.90 -3.48
C SER A 168 13.26 -45.12 -3.70
N ARG A 169 14.05 -45.45 -2.68
CA ARG A 169 14.62 -46.77 -2.44
C ARG A 169 14.46 -47.10 -0.96
#